data_AF-A0A1I5W7W7-F1
#
_entry.id   AF-A0A1I5W7W7-F1
#
_cell.length_a   1.000
_cell.length_b   1.000
_cell.length_c   1.000
_cell.angle_alpha   90.00
_cell.angle_beta   90.00
_cell.angle_gamma   90.00
#
_symmetry.space_group_name_H-M   'P 1'
#
loop_
_entity.id
_entity.type
_entity.pdbx_description
1 polymer ?
#
loop_
_entity_poly.entity_id
_entity_poly.type
_entity_poly.pdbx_seq_one_letter_code
_entity_poly.pdbx_strand_id
1 'polypeptide(L)' 'TVEPVFGNLRHNKRLDRFTLRGRARVDGQWKLYCLTHNIEKLATHRAWR' A
#
# COMPACT_ATOMS: atom_id res chain seq x y z
N THR A 1 1.22 17.16 6.65
CA THR A 1 1.89 15.99 7.25
C THR A 1 1.64 14.80 6.34
N VAL A 2 2.67 14.28 5.67
CA VAL A 2 2.51 13.09 4.82
C VAL A 2 2.41 11.90 5.77
N GLU A 3 1.23 11.30 5.83
CA GLU A 3 1.01 10.08 6.62
C GLU A 3 2.02 9.03 6.19
N PRO A 4 2.75 8.37 7.11
CA PRO A 4 3.72 7.37 6.71
C PRO A 4 2.97 6.27 5.96
N VAL A 5 3.29 6.09 4.68
CA VAL A 5 2.73 5.04 3.81
C VAL A 5 2.78 3.67 4.51
N PHE A 6 3.84 3.46 5.29
CA PHE A 6 4.04 2.30 6.16
C PHE A 6 3.03 2.18 7.32
N GLY A 7 2.60 3.28 7.92
CA GLY A 7 1.62 3.30 9.01
C GLY A 7 0.23 2.86 8.55
N ASN A 8 -0.23 3.37 7.40
CA ASN A 8 -1.53 2.99 6.83
C ASN A 8 -1.56 1.54 6.33
N LEU A 9 -0.52 1.09 5.64
CA LEU A 9 -0.43 -0.29 5.16
C LEU A 9 -0.43 -1.30 6.31
N ARG A 10 0.31 -1.00 7.37
CA ARG A 10 0.47 -1.88 8.52
C ARG A 10 -0.76 -1.87 9.44
N HIS A 11 -1.33 -0.70 9.73
CA HIS A 11 -2.43 -0.57 10.68
C HIS A 11 -3.82 -0.77 10.03
N ASN A 12 -4.08 -0.18 8.86
CA ASN A 12 -5.39 -0.25 8.21
C ASN A 12 -5.56 -1.46 7.28
N LYS A 13 -4.49 -1.94 6.65
CA LYS A 13 -4.57 -3.06 5.69
C LYS A 13 -3.99 -4.39 6.19
N ARG A 14 -3.44 -4.41 7.42
CA ARG A 14 -2.81 -5.61 8.04
C ARG A 14 -1.79 -6.29 7.11
N LEU A 15 -1.11 -5.49 6.27
CA LEU A 15 -0.05 -5.96 5.38
C LEU A 15 1.27 -5.89 6.15
N ASP A 16 1.31 -6.57 7.29
CA ASP A 16 2.41 -6.54 8.27
C ASP A 16 3.52 -7.56 7.96
N ARG A 17 3.24 -8.53 7.09
CA ARG A 17 4.21 -9.55 6.64
C ARG A 17 4.14 -9.78 5.15
N PHE A 18 5.31 -9.85 4.52
CA PHE A 18 5.44 -10.46 3.20
C PHE A 18 5.12 -11.96 3.32
N THR A 19 4.02 -12.38 2.72
CA THR A 19 3.58 -13.78 2.74
C THR A 19 4.31 -14.63 1.69
N LEU A 20 4.92 -13.99 0.69
CA LEU A 20 5.74 -14.68 -0.31
C LEU A 20 7.22 -14.73 0.10
N ARG A 21 7.88 -15.84 -0.23
CA ARG A 21 9.32 -16.03 -0.01
C ARG A 21 10.11 -15.84 -1.30
N GLY A 22 11.23 -15.13 -1.25
CA GLY A 22 12.10 -14.85 -2.40
C GLY A 22 11.94 -13.44 -2.96
N ARG A 23 13.07 -12.80 -3.30
CA ARG A 23 13.19 -11.36 -3.61
C ARG A 23 12.21 -10.89 -4.69
N ALA A 24 12.10 -11.64 -5.80
CA ALA A 24 11.22 -11.29 -6.91
C ALA A 24 9.73 -11.29 -6.52
N ARG A 25 9.31 -12.22 -5.68
CA ARG A 25 7.91 -12.33 -5.24
C ARG A 25 7.54 -11.26 -4.20
N VAL A 26 8.48 -10.96 -3.30
CA VAL A 26 8.34 -9.86 -2.33
C VAL A 26 8.28 -8.50 -3.03
N ASP A 27 9.09 -8.28 -4.06
CA ASP A 27 9.07 -7.05 -4.86
C ASP A 27 7.73 -6.86 -5.59
N GLY A 28 7.15 -7.94 -6.12
CA GLY A 28 5.79 -7.92 -6.68
C GLY A 28 4.73 -7.55 -5.65
N GLN A 29 4.78 -8.11 -4.44
CA GLN A 29 3.85 -7.75 -3.35
C GLN A 29 3.97 -6.27 -2.97
N TRP A 30 5.21 -5.78 -2.85
CA TRP A 30 5.47 -4.39 -2.53
C TRP A 30 4.88 -3.43 -3.56
N LYS A 31 5.08 -3.71 -4.86
CA LYS A 31 4.51 -2.89 -5.95
C LYS A 31 2.98 -2.90 -5.95
N LEU A 32 2.34 -4.03 -5.66
CA LEU A 32 0.88 -4.13 -5.55
C LEU A 32 0.32 -3.31 -4.36
N TYR A 33 1.04 -3.31 -3.24
CA TYR A 33 0.68 -2.49 -2.08
C TYR A 33 0.76 -1.00 -2.39
N CYS A 34 1.83 -0.56 -3.05
CA CYS A 34 1.97 0.82 -3.51
C CYS A 34 0.87 1.22 -4.50
N LEU A 35 0.51 0.33 -5.44
CA LEU A 35 -0.58 0.56 -6.41
C LEU A 35 -1.92 0.74 -5.71
N THR A 36 -2.26 -0.15 -4.78
CA THR A 36 -3.51 -0.06 -4.01
C THR A 36 -3.61 1.26 -3.27
N HIS A 37 -2.52 1.68 -2.62
CA HIS A 37 -2.46 2.95 -1.90
C HIS A 37 -2.60 4.16 -2.85
N ASN A 38 -1.95 4.13 -4.02
CA ASN A 38 -2.06 5.19 -5.02
C ASN A 38 -3.48 5.31 -5.58
N ILE A 39 -4.17 4.19 -5.80
CA ILE A 39 -5.56 4.17 -6.27
C ILE A 39 -6.49 4.75 -5.20
N GLU A 40 -6.32 4.37 -3.92
CA GLU A 40 -7.10 4.98 -2.82
C GLU A 40 -6.89 6.48 -2.78
N LYS A 41 -5.64 6.95 -2.85
CA LYS A 41 -5.35 8.39 -2.87
C LYS A 41 -6.05 9.09 -4.04
N LEU A 42 -6.06 8.48 -5.24
CA LEU A 42 -6.75 9.03 -6.41
C LEU A 42 -8.29 9.01 -6.25
N ALA A 43 -8.84 7.94 -5.68
CA ALA A 43 -10.28 7.81 -5.44
C ALA A 43 -10.75 8.82 -4.40
N THR A 44 -10.04 8.96 -3.28
CA THR A 44 -10.31 9.99 -2.28
C THR A 44 -10.15 11.38 -2.90
N HIS A 45 -9.06 11.66 -3.61
CA HIS A 45 -8.85 12.98 -4.22
C HIS A 45 -9.90 13.32 -5.31
N ARG A 46 -10.48 12.33 -5.99
CA ARG A 46 -11.59 12.55 -6.93
C ARG A 46 -12.94 12.72 -6.25
N ALA A 47 -13.17 12.10 -5.09
CA ALA A 47 -14.41 12.23 -4.34
C ALA A 47 -14.59 13.61 -3.67
N TRP A 48 -13.50 14.40 -3.57
CA TRP A 48 -13.50 15.77 -3.03
C TRP A 48 -13.59 16.87 -4.12
N ARG A 49 -13.84 16.52 -5.38
CA ARG A 49 -14.13 17.46 -6.48
C ARG A 49 -15.58 17.31 -6.91
#